data_AF-A0A8C2TNP4-F1
#
_entry.id   AF-A0A8C2TNP4-F1
#
_cell.length_a   1.000
_cell.length_b   1.000
_cell.length_c   1.000
_cell.angle_alpha   90.00
_cell.angle_beta   90.00
_cell.angle_gamma   90.00
#
_symmetry.space_group_name_H-M   'P 1'
#
loop_
_entity.id
_entity.type
_entity.pdbx_description
1 polymer ?
#
loop_
_entity_poly.entity_id
_entity_poly.type
_entity_poly.pdbx_seq_one_letter_code
_entity_poly.pdbx_strand_id
1 'polypeptide(L)'
;MQYLRESKFDVVFTDPILMCGPILADYLSVPSVYFLRGFPCGMDTKATQCPSPPSYVPRLFLNNSDSMTFAQRVKNMLVNILELVYCQPLFSQFEELAYEVLQKKVTATDLLSRGSIWLMRYDFAFEFPRPTMPNMVFIGGINCNQKNKYCSCFAYSRKPSPWPVLLG
;
A
#
# COMPACT_ATOMS: atom_id res chain seq x y z
N MET A 1 -11.95 8.46 23.69
CA MET A 1 -11.89 9.25 22.44
C MET A 1 -11.90 10.76 22.66
N GLN A 2 -12.56 11.29 23.70
CA GLN A 2 -12.67 12.73 23.92
C GLN A 2 -11.32 13.46 24.05
N TYR A 3 -10.36 12.90 24.80
CA TYR A 3 -8.98 13.41 24.87
C TYR A 3 -8.32 13.60 23.50
N LEU A 4 -8.46 12.63 22.59
CA LEU A 4 -7.85 12.72 21.26
C LEU A 4 -8.47 13.83 20.40
N ARG A 5 -9.79 14.07 20.57
CA ARG A 5 -10.49 15.17 19.89
C ARG A 5 -10.08 16.53 20.45
N GLU A 6 -9.85 16.62 21.76
CA GLU A 6 -9.43 17.85 22.43
C GLU A 6 -7.97 18.23 22.10
N SER A 7 -7.10 17.23 21.87
CA SER A 7 -5.69 17.44 21.50
C SER A 7 -5.46 18.01 20.10
N LYS A 8 -6.49 18.08 19.24
CA LYS A 8 -6.45 18.70 17.89
C LYS A 8 -5.25 18.29 17.03
N PHE A 9 -5.07 17.00 16.83
CA PHE A 9 -4.05 16.47 15.90
C PHE A 9 -4.38 16.83 14.45
N ASP A 10 -3.36 17.14 13.64
CA ASP A 10 -3.53 17.48 12.22
C ASP A 10 -3.47 16.25 11.29
N VAL A 11 -2.85 15.15 11.73
CA VAL A 11 -2.60 13.97 10.89
C VAL A 11 -2.48 12.69 11.72
N VAL A 12 -2.93 11.57 11.17
CA VAL A 12 -2.71 10.23 11.74
C VAL A 12 -1.65 9.50 10.91
N PHE A 13 -0.51 9.23 11.54
CA PHE A 13 0.54 8.39 10.95
C PHE A 13 0.44 6.96 11.48
N THR A 14 0.24 5.97 10.59
CA THR A 14 -0.11 4.61 11.03
C THR A 14 0.26 3.54 10.01
N ASP A 15 0.50 2.30 10.47
CA ASP A 15 0.48 1.11 9.60
C ASP A 15 -0.97 0.63 9.49
N PRO A 16 -1.60 0.69 8.29
CA PRO A 16 -3.01 0.39 8.16
C PRO A 16 -3.35 -1.10 8.28
N ILE A 17 -2.39 -2.04 8.40
CA ILE A 17 -2.70 -3.48 8.46
C ILE A 17 -3.76 -3.84 9.51
N LEU A 18 -3.78 -3.16 10.67
CA LEU A 18 -4.74 -3.39 11.74
C LEU A 18 -6.04 -2.57 11.63
N MET A 19 -6.23 -1.77 10.58
CA MET A 19 -7.38 -0.87 10.31
C MET A 19 -7.73 0.17 11.39
N CYS A 20 -7.24 0.04 12.62
CA CYS A 20 -7.53 0.94 13.74
C CYS A 20 -7.07 2.38 13.46
N GLY A 21 -5.93 2.55 12.80
CA GLY A 21 -5.42 3.85 12.35
C GLY A 21 -6.35 4.54 11.34
N PRO A 22 -6.69 3.90 10.21
CA PRO A 22 -7.71 4.39 9.28
C PRO A 22 -9.05 4.73 9.96
N ILE A 23 -9.57 3.87 10.84
CA ILE A 23 -10.81 4.11 11.58
C ILE A 23 -10.69 5.35 12.48
N LEU A 24 -9.57 5.47 13.20
CA LEU A 24 -9.30 6.62 14.07
C LEU A 24 -9.20 7.93 13.28
N ALA A 25 -8.52 7.90 12.12
CA ALA A 25 -8.40 9.05 11.24
C ALA A 25 -9.78 9.52 10.76
N ASP A 26 -10.65 8.59 10.38
CA ASP A 26 -12.02 8.90 9.98
C ASP A 26 -12.87 9.44 11.14
N TYR A 27 -12.71 8.87 12.34
CA TYR A 27 -13.40 9.35 13.55
C TYR A 27 -13.00 10.78 13.94
N LEU A 28 -11.71 11.10 13.80
CA LEU A 28 -11.18 12.43 14.09
C LEU A 28 -11.34 13.42 12.91
N SER A 29 -11.72 12.92 11.73
CA SER A 29 -11.84 13.71 10.49
C SER A 29 -10.53 14.39 10.08
N VAL A 30 -9.41 13.66 10.20
CA VAL A 30 -8.06 14.13 9.86
C VAL A 30 -7.43 13.24 8.79
N PRO A 31 -6.53 13.78 7.94
CA PRO A 31 -5.84 12.98 6.94
C PRO A 31 -5.00 11.87 7.58
N SER A 32 -4.94 10.72 6.90
CA SER A 32 -4.07 9.60 7.29
C SER A 32 -2.89 9.44 6.34
N VAL A 33 -1.74 9.14 6.93
CA VAL A 33 -0.51 8.77 6.22
C VAL A 33 -0.18 7.33 6.58
N TYR A 34 -0.17 6.48 5.57
CA TYR A 34 0.02 5.04 5.74
C TYR A 34 1.47 4.64 5.55
N PHE A 35 1.98 3.81 6.45
CA PHE A 35 3.36 3.31 6.42
C PHE A 35 3.36 1.78 6.40
N LEU A 36 3.55 1.20 5.22
CA LEU A 36 3.43 -0.25 5.01
C LEU A 36 4.35 -0.76 3.90
N ARG A 37 4.70 -2.05 3.94
CA ARG A 37 5.39 -2.69 2.81
C ARG A 37 4.41 -3.15 1.73
N GLY A 38 3.18 -3.43 2.09
CA GLY A 38 2.16 -3.95 1.18
C GLY A 38 1.00 -4.47 1.99
N PHE A 39 -0.13 -4.68 1.33
CA PHE A 39 -1.34 -5.15 1.99
C PHE A 39 -1.67 -6.57 1.50
N PRO A 40 -2.02 -7.52 2.39
CA PRO A 40 -2.53 -8.81 1.94
C PRO A 40 -3.63 -8.66 0.89
N CYS A 41 -3.63 -9.57 -0.08
CA CYS A 41 -4.68 -9.67 -1.10
C CYS A 41 -4.77 -8.47 -2.07
N GLY A 42 -3.72 -7.64 -2.10
CA GLY A 42 -3.66 -6.44 -2.95
C GLY A 42 -4.67 -5.38 -2.53
N MET A 43 -4.90 -5.23 -1.23
CA MET A 43 -5.85 -4.23 -0.74
C MET A 43 -5.34 -2.80 -0.91
N ASP A 44 -4.02 -2.61 -0.85
CA ASP A 44 -3.34 -1.38 -1.22
C ASP A 44 -3.69 -0.98 -2.65
N THR A 45 -3.53 -1.89 -3.61
CA THR A 45 -3.78 -1.58 -5.03
C THR A 45 -5.26 -1.35 -5.32
N LYS A 46 -6.17 -2.09 -4.66
CA LYS A 46 -7.61 -1.87 -4.80
C LYS A 46 -8.06 -0.55 -4.18
N ALA A 47 -7.55 -0.20 -2.99
CA ALA A 47 -7.90 1.04 -2.31
C ALA A 47 -7.37 2.27 -3.05
N THR A 48 -6.18 2.19 -3.63
CA THR A 48 -5.61 3.26 -4.46
C THR A 48 -6.09 3.22 -5.92
N GLN A 49 -6.94 2.26 -6.29
CA GLN A 49 -7.44 2.05 -7.65
C GLN A 49 -6.30 1.87 -8.69
N CYS A 50 -5.15 1.34 -8.26
CA CYS A 50 -4.03 1.01 -9.13
C CYS A 50 -4.30 -0.31 -9.87
N PRO A 51 -4.20 -0.36 -11.22
CA PRO A 51 -4.31 -1.62 -11.95
C PRO A 51 -3.12 -2.54 -11.64
N SER A 52 -3.41 -3.80 -11.31
CA SER A 52 -2.41 -4.85 -11.04
C SER A 52 -2.79 -6.14 -11.77
N PRO A 53 -2.60 -6.22 -13.10
CA PRO A 53 -3.12 -7.31 -13.90
C PRO A 53 -2.37 -8.64 -13.64
N PRO A 54 -3.11 -9.76 -13.48
CA PRO A 54 -2.52 -11.06 -13.17
C PRO A 54 -1.76 -11.70 -14.35
N SER A 55 -1.76 -11.08 -15.53
CA SER A 55 -1.06 -11.59 -16.71
C SER A 55 0.46 -11.41 -16.65
N TYR A 56 0.96 -10.42 -15.90
CA TYR A 56 2.38 -10.13 -15.74
C TYR A 56 2.78 -9.74 -14.31
N VAL A 57 1.82 -9.41 -13.43
CA VAL A 57 2.10 -9.23 -12.00
C VAL A 57 1.81 -10.55 -11.28
N PRO A 58 2.84 -11.28 -10.82
CA PRO A 58 2.64 -12.52 -10.09
C PRO A 58 2.01 -12.24 -8.72
N ARG A 59 1.06 -13.09 -8.32
CA ARG A 59 0.49 -13.06 -6.97
C ARG A 59 1.49 -13.66 -5.99
N LEU A 60 1.40 -13.20 -4.74
CA LEU A 60 2.26 -13.67 -3.66
C LEU A 60 2.12 -15.18 -3.51
N PHE A 61 3.21 -15.84 -3.12
CA PHE A 61 3.32 -17.30 -2.90
C PHE A 61 3.36 -18.21 -4.14
N LEU A 62 3.15 -17.72 -5.38
CA LEU A 62 3.32 -18.59 -6.57
C LEU A 62 4.77 -18.74 -7.05
N ASN A 63 5.72 -17.99 -6.48
CA ASN A 63 7.13 -17.93 -6.91
C ASN A 63 7.30 -17.81 -8.43
N ASN A 64 6.47 -16.97 -9.05
CA ASN A 64 6.51 -16.67 -10.49
C ASN A 64 7.36 -15.41 -10.74
N SER A 65 7.96 -15.33 -11.93
CA SER A 65 8.63 -14.11 -12.43
C SER A 65 7.62 -13.18 -13.12
N ASP A 66 8.11 -12.02 -13.55
CA ASP A 66 7.48 -11.12 -14.54
C ASP A 66 7.25 -11.81 -15.91
N SER A 67 8.15 -12.70 -16.30
CA SER A 67 8.02 -13.54 -17.49
C SER A 67 7.34 -14.87 -17.16
N MET A 68 6.01 -14.94 -17.32
CA MET A 68 5.21 -16.16 -17.12
C MET A 68 4.77 -16.82 -18.44
N THR A 69 4.87 -18.14 -18.48
CA THR A 69 4.21 -18.99 -19.50
C THR A 69 2.68 -18.92 -19.39
N PHE A 70 1.97 -19.34 -20.44
CA PHE A 70 0.49 -19.35 -20.44
C PHE A 70 -0.10 -20.10 -19.23
N ALA A 71 0.40 -21.30 -18.92
CA ALA A 71 -0.08 -22.08 -17.78
C ALA A 71 0.16 -21.37 -16.44
N GLN A 72 1.31 -20.71 -16.27
CA GLN A 72 1.59 -19.91 -15.08
C GLN A 72 0.64 -18.71 -14.96
N ARG A 73 0.31 -18.04 -16.06
CA ARG A 73 -0.67 -16.94 -16.07
C ARG A 73 -2.07 -17.41 -15.68
N VAL A 74 -2.51 -18.56 -16.21
CA VAL A 74 -3.79 -19.17 -15.83
C VAL A 74 -3.80 -19.50 -14.34
N LYS A 75 -2.75 -20.13 -13.83
CA LYS A 75 -2.61 -20.41 -12.39
C LYS A 75 -2.62 -19.13 -11.54
N ASN A 76 -1.92 -18.09 -12.00
CA ASN A 76 -1.86 -16.80 -11.31
C ASN A 76 -3.24 -16.11 -11.25
N MET A 77 -3.99 -16.18 -12.34
CA MET A 77 -5.38 -15.69 -12.40
C MET A 77 -6.30 -16.48 -11.46
N LEU A 78 -6.19 -17.81 -11.42
CA LEU A 78 -6.98 -18.64 -10.50
C LEU A 78 -6.71 -18.27 -9.04
N VAL A 79 -5.44 -18.09 -8.66
CA VAL A 79 -5.09 -17.65 -7.30
C VAL A 79 -5.63 -16.25 -7.02
N ASN A 80 -5.56 -15.33 -7.98
CA ASN A 80 -6.12 -13.99 -7.80
C ASN A 80 -7.64 -14.01 -7.52
N ILE A 81 -8.38 -14.91 -8.18
CA ILE A 81 -9.81 -15.10 -7.92
C ILE A 81 -10.03 -15.72 -6.55
N LEU A 82 -9.24 -16.73 -6.17
CA LEU A 82 -9.35 -17.39 -4.86
C LEU A 82 -9.07 -16.42 -3.71
N GLU A 83 -8.12 -15.50 -3.86
CA GLU A 83 -7.83 -14.46 -2.87
C GLU A 83 -9.04 -13.53 -2.62
N LEU A 84 -9.87 -13.26 -3.64
CA LEU A 84 -11.09 -12.47 -3.43
C LEU A 84 -12.03 -13.13 -2.44
N VAL A 85 -12.08 -14.46 -2.42
CA VAL A 85 -12.94 -15.22 -1.50
C VAL A 85 -12.26 -15.39 -0.15
N TYR A 86 -10.98 -15.79 -0.15
CA TYR A 86 -10.23 -16.08 1.07
C TYR A 86 -10.01 -14.85 1.96
N CYS A 87 -9.93 -13.66 1.37
CA CYS A 87 -9.58 -12.45 2.11
C CYS A 87 -10.77 -11.67 2.65
N GLN A 88 -12.00 -11.93 2.19
CA GLN A 88 -13.19 -11.25 2.70
C GLN A 88 -13.37 -11.42 4.23
N PRO A 89 -13.23 -12.63 4.81
CA PRO A 89 -13.39 -12.83 6.25
C PRO A 89 -12.35 -12.09 7.11
N LEU A 90 -11.16 -11.82 6.56
CA LEU A 90 -10.11 -11.09 7.28
C LEU A 90 -10.49 -9.63 7.52
N PHE A 91 -11.25 -9.04 6.60
CA PHE A 91 -11.63 -7.62 6.67
C PHE A 91 -12.98 -7.40 7.35
N SER A 92 -13.88 -8.38 7.33
CA SER A 92 -15.22 -8.23 7.90
C SER A 92 -15.19 -7.89 9.40
N GLN A 93 -14.23 -8.45 10.15
CA GLN A 93 -14.06 -8.13 11.58
C GLN A 93 -13.71 -6.65 11.82
N PHE A 94 -12.88 -6.07 10.94
CA PHE A 94 -12.52 -4.66 11.03
C PHE A 94 -13.66 -3.75 10.55
N GLU A 95 -14.46 -4.20 9.58
CA GLU A 95 -15.65 -3.48 9.13
C GLU A 95 -16.73 -3.41 10.21
N GLU A 96 -16.90 -4.50 10.99
CA GLU A 96 -17.79 -4.52 12.15
C GLU A 96 -17.32 -3.54 13.24
N LEU A 97 -16.03 -3.57 13.58
CA LEU A 97 -15.44 -2.60 14.52
C LEU A 97 -15.59 -1.15 14.01
N ALA A 98 -15.38 -0.93 12.72
CA ALA A 98 -15.56 0.39 12.11
C ALA A 98 -17.02 0.85 12.21
N TYR A 99 -17.98 -0.06 12.03
CA TYR A 99 -19.40 0.22 12.20
C TYR A 99 -19.73 0.61 13.65
N GLU A 100 -19.21 -0.11 14.64
CA GLU A 100 -19.43 0.22 16.06
C GLU A 100 -18.84 1.59 16.45
N VAL A 101 -17.65 1.92 15.94
CA VAL A 101 -16.97 3.18 16.31
C VAL A 101 -17.52 4.38 15.54
N LEU A 102 -17.77 4.21 14.24
CA LEU A 102 -18.17 5.31 13.35
C LEU A 102 -19.69 5.43 13.19
N GLN A 103 -20.45 4.44 13.66
CA GLN A 103 -21.92 4.36 13.54
C GLN A 103 -22.40 4.47 12.07
N LYS A 104 -21.58 4.01 11.13
CA LYS A 104 -21.87 4.03 9.68
C LYS A 104 -21.28 2.80 9.00
N LYS A 105 -21.97 2.29 7.98
CA LYS A 105 -21.47 1.15 7.18
C LYS A 105 -20.35 1.62 6.25
N VAL A 106 -19.15 1.08 6.43
CA VAL A 106 -17.96 1.36 5.62
C VAL A 106 -17.26 0.06 5.30
N THR A 107 -16.72 -0.07 4.08
CA THR A 107 -15.85 -1.19 3.73
C THR A 107 -14.40 -0.89 4.07
N ALA A 108 -13.58 -1.92 4.26
CA ALA A 108 -12.14 -1.75 4.49
C ALA A 108 -11.46 -1.01 3.32
N THR A 109 -11.90 -1.28 2.09
CA THR A 109 -11.48 -0.54 0.89
C THR A 109 -11.82 0.94 0.95
N ASP A 110 -13.01 1.29 1.43
CA ASP A 110 -13.45 2.69 1.53
C ASP A 110 -12.70 3.47 2.61
N LEU A 111 -12.33 2.81 3.70
CA LEU A 111 -11.50 3.42 4.75
C LEU A 111 -10.07 3.66 4.25
N LEU A 112 -9.50 2.69 3.56
CA LEU A 112 -8.16 2.79 2.99
C LEU A 112 -8.10 3.81 1.85
N SER A 113 -9.11 3.91 1.00
CA SER A 113 -9.12 4.86 -0.13
C SER A 113 -9.06 6.32 0.31
N ARG A 114 -9.42 6.63 1.55
CA ARG A 114 -9.29 7.98 2.17
C ARG A 114 -7.86 8.32 2.60
N GLY A 115 -6.91 7.39 2.46
CA GLY A 115 -5.51 7.62 2.77
C GLY A 115 -4.90 8.71 1.90
N SER A 116 -4.36 9.75 2.53
CA SER A 116 -3.80 10.90 1.82
C SER A 116 -2.44 10.58 1.19
N ILE A 117 -1.56 9.90 1.92
CA ILE A 117 -0.21 9.51 1.45
C ILE A 117 0.06 8.06 1.84
N TRP A 118 0.65 7.31 0.91
CA TRP A 118 1.07 5.92 1.09
C TRP A 118 2.59 5.85 1.05
N LEU A 119 3.23 5.75 2.21
CA LEU A 119 4.65 5.52 2.35
C LEU A 119 4.95 4.01 2.24
N MET A 120 5.40 3.60 1.07
CA MET A 120 5.70 2.21 0.74
C MET A 120 7.11 1.86 1.20
N ARG A 121 7.24 0.91 2.14
CA ARG A 121 8.52 0.44 2.74
C ARG A 121 9.33 -0.47 1.80
N TYR A 122 9.37 -0.13 0.53
CA TYR A 122 10.16 -0.82 -0.49
C TYR A 122 10.56 0.19 -1.57
N ASP A 123 11.52 -0.21 -2.41
CA ASP A 123 11.93 0.55 -3.59
C ASP A 123 11.31 -0.10 -4.83
N PHE A 124 10.96 0.70 -5.84
CA PHE A 124 10.37 0.21 -7.09
C PHE A 124 11.27 -0.80 -7.81
N ALA A 125 12.59 -0.77 -7.58
CA ALA A 125 13.54 -1.72 -8.17
C ALA A 125 13.33 -3.18 -7.74
N PHE A 126 12.62 -3.43 -6.63
CA PHE A 126 12.36 -4.78 -6.12
C PHE A 126 10.95 -5.30 -6.41
N GLU A 127 10.12 -4.48 -7.03
CA GLU A 127 8.73 -4.84 -7.32
C GLU A 127 8.48 -4.99 -8.81
N PHE A 128 7.48 -5.78 -9.16
CA PHE A 128 7.06 -5.96 -10.53
C PHE A 128 6.51 -4.64 -11.11
N PRO A 129 6.80 -4.32 -12.38
CA PRO A 129 6.37 -3.08 -12.99
C PRO A 129 4.84 -3.02 -13.03
N ARG A 130 4.26 -2.07 -12.30
CA ARG A 130 2.82 -1.80 -12.27
C ARG A 130 2.58 -0.31 -12.04
N PRO A 131 1.48 0.27 -12.54
CA PRO A 131 1.15 1.67 -12.28
C PRO A 131 0.95 1.95 -10.80
N THR A 132 1.36 3.15 -10.38
CA THR A 132 1.30 3.61 -8.98
C THR A 132 0.69 5.00 -8.93
N MET A 133 -0.12 5.29 -7.91
CA MET A 133 -0.73 6.61 -7.77
C MET A 133 0.30 7.66 -7.32
N PRO A 134 0.10 8.95 -7.68
CA PRO A 134 1.00 10.04 -7.27
C PRO A 134 1.13 10.22 -5.75
N ASN A 135 0.15 9.78 -4.97
CA ASN A 135 0.19 9.82 -3.51
C ASN A 135 0.92 8.63 -2.87
N MET A 136 1.48 7.71 -3.67
CA MET A 136 2.32 6.61 -3.22
C MET A 136 3.80 6.99 -3.32
N VAL A 137 4.50 7.00 -2.19
CA VAL A 137 5.92 7.38 -2.09
C VAL A 137 6.74 6.18 -1.63
N PHE A 138 7.71 5.77 -2.45
CA PHE A 138 8.63 4.67 -2.14
C PHE A 138 9.74 5.13 -1.20
N ILE A 139 9.77 4.55 0.00
CA ILE A 139 10.76 4.83 1.04
C ILE A 139 11.63 3.59 1.32
N GLY A 140 12.14 2.97 0.25
CA GLY A 140 13.13 1.91 0.36
C GLY A 140 14.43 2.37 1.03
N GLY A 141 15.16 1.43 1.66
CA GLY A 141 16.47 1.71 2.26
C GLY A 141 16.46 2.52 3.56
N ILE A 142 15.30 2.72 4.20
CA ILE A 142 15.19 3.45 5.48
C ILE A 142 15.91 2.79 6.66
N ASN A 143 16.21 1.48 6.57
CA ASN A 143 16.93 0.75 7.60
C ASN A 143 18.46 1.01 7.58
N CYS A 144 18.96 1.74 6.58
CA CYS A 144 20.36 2.08 6.46
C CYS A 144 20.72 3.29 7.30
N ASN A 145 21.48 3.10 8.38
CA ASN A 145 22.20 4.21 9.03
C ASN A 145 23.42 4.54 8.16
N GLN A 146 23.59 5.82 7.77
CA GLN A 146 24.66 6.24 6.86
C GLN A 146 26.03 5.80 7.38
N LYS A 147 26.68 4.83 6.70
CA LYS A 147 28.16 4.61 6.65
C LYS A 147 28.62 3.29 5.99
N ASN A 148 27.74 2.41 5.50
CA ASN A 148 28.20 1.17 4.84
C ASN A 148 28.07 1.22 3.31
N LYS A 149 29.11 0.74 2.61
CA LYS A 149 29.25 0.69 1.13
C LYS A 149 28.09 0.00 0.40
N TYR A 150 27.27 -0.79 1.08
CA TYR A 150 26.10 -1.46 0.51
C TYR A 150 24.85 -0.58 0.45
N CYS A 151 24.74 0.44 1.31
CA CYS A 151 23.62 1.38 1.33
C CYS A 151 23.76 2.52 0.32
N SER A 152 24.92 2.71 -0.30
CA SER A 152 25.13 3.74 -1.33
C SER A 152 24.38 3.46 -2.63
N CYS A 153 24.10 2.19 -2.96
CA CYS A 153 23.25 1.85 -4.11
C CYS A 153 21.82 2.39 -3.95
N PHE A 154 21.25 2.32 -2.74
CA PHE A 154 19.92 2.86 -2.44
C PHE A 154 19.88 4.39 -2.48
N ALA A 155 20.97 5.06 -2.09
CA ALA A 155 21.07 6.52 -2.20
C ALA A 155 21.19 7.00 -3.67
N TYR A 156 21.71 6.16 -4.57
CA TYR A 156 21.90 6.50 -5.98
C TYR A 156 20.59 6.47 -6.78
N SER A 157 19.68 5.52 -6.51
CA SER A 157 18.34 5.50 -7.13
C SER A 157 17.44 6.68 -6.73
N ARG A 158 17.77 7.39 -5.65
CA ARG A 158 17.03 8.60 -5.23
C ARG A 158 17.50 9.89 -5.89
N LYS A 159 18.58 9.88 -6.68
CA LYS A 159 18.92 11.06 -7.48
C LYS A 159 17.94 11.11 -8.66
N PRO A 160 17.17 12.20 -8.83
CA PRO A 160 16.42 12.38 -10.06
C PRO A 160 17.42 12.27 -11.22
N SER A 161 17.08 11.48 -12.24
CA SER A 161 17.85 11.47 -13.48
C SER A 161 18.01 12.92 -13.93
N PRO A 162 19.22 13.36 -14.30
CA PRO A 162 19.36 14.63 -14.99
C PRO A 162 18.75 14.40 -16.37
N TRP A 163 17.47 14.72 -16.52
CA TRP A 163 16.94 15.02 -17.84
C TRP A 163 17.76 16.19 -18.36
N PRO A 164 18.55 16.05 -19.43
CA PRO A 164 19.15 17.21 -20.04
C PRO A 164 18.00 18.04 -20.60
N VAL A 165 17.81 19.23 -20.01
CA VAL A 165 17.13 20.33 -20.68
C VAL A 165 17.96 20.62 -21.93
N LEU A 166 17.59 20.01 -23.05
CA LEU A 166 18.08 20.40 -24.36
C LEU A 166 17.41 21.74 -24.70
N LEU A 167 18.05 22.82 -24.22
CA LEU A 167 17.95 24.14 -24.83
C LEU A 167 19.09 24.21 -25.85
N GLY A 168 18.72 24.22 -27.12
CA GLY A 168 19.56 24.43 -28.29
C GLY A 168 18.66 24.60 -29.50
#